data_AF-A0A1Y3BL43-F1
#
_entry.id   AF-A0A1Y3BL43-F1
#
_cell.length_a   1.000
_cell.length_b   1.000
_cell.length_c   1.000
_cell.angle_alpha   90.00
_cell.angle_beta   90.00
_cell.angle_gamma   90.00
#
_symmetry.space_group_name_H-M   'P 1'
#
loop_
_entity.id
_entity.type
_entity.pdbx_description
1 polymer ?
#
loop_
_entity_poly.entity_id
_entity_poly.type
_entity_poly.pdbx_seq_one_letter_code
_entity_poly.pdbx_strand_id
1 'polypeptide(L)'
;MPYMEKQLCSQFISKFFVHFPDHYESAIDSLLDLCEDDDPNIRRHAIKELPNICRDRKEFVTKIADVLAQLLLSEDQIELNIVNQALITLANYDIKSFLLALFGQILDGEDETRDRV
;
A
#
# COMPACT_ATOMS: atom_id res chain seq x y z
N MET A 1 -0.59 -2.90 -20.45
CA MET A 1 -1.72 -3.82 -20.22
C MET A 1 -3.03 -3.08 -20.37
N PRO A 2 -4.09 -3.70 -20.92
CA PRO A 2 -5.42 -3.12 -20.88
C PRO A 2 -6.01 -3.09 -19.45
N TYR A 3 -7.09 -2.33 -19.26
CA TYR A 3 -7.62 -1.95 -17.94
C TYR A 3 -7.98 -3.15 -17.06
N MET A 4 -8.70 -4.14 -17.62
CA MET A 4 -9.15 -5.31 -16.85
C MET A 4 -7.98 -6.19 -16.43
N GLU A 5 -6.96 -6.33 -17.26
CA GLU A 5 -5.77 -7.10 -16.93
C GLU A 5 -5.01 -6.50 -15.75
N LYS A 6 -4.86 -5.17 -15.69
CA LYS A 6 -4.21 -4.48 -14.56
C LYS A 6 -4.96 -4.69 -13.23
N GLN A 7 -6.30 -4.64 -13.25
CA GLN A 7 -7.11 -4.92 -12.07
C GLN A 7 -7.00 -6.38 -11.62
N LEU A 8 -7.03 -7.33 -12.56
CA LEU A 8 -6.84 -8.75 -12.23
C LEU A 8 -5.43 -9.03 -11.70
N CYS A 9 -4.42 -8.38 -12.27
CA CYS A 9 -3.04 -8.50 -11.82
C CYS A 9 -2.87 -8.07 -10.36
N SER A 10 -3.35 -6.89 -9.97
CA SER A 10 -3.22 -6.42 -8.57
C SER A 10 -3.89 -7.35 -7.57
N GLN A 11 -5.09 -7.87 -7.89
CA GLN A 11 -5.78 -8.86 -7.05
C GLN A 11 -5.00 -10.18 -6.95
N PHE A 12 -4.49 -10.69 -8.08
CA PHE A 12 -3.77 -11.97 -8.09
C PHE A 12 -2.42 -11.89 -7.41
N ILE A 13 -1.66 -10.80 -7.61
CA ILE A 13 -0.40 -10.59 -6.91
C ILE A 13 -0.64 -10.66 -5.41
N SER A 14 -1.58 -9.87 -4.89
CA SER A 14 -1.86 -9.83 -3.45
C SER A 14 -2.40 -11.15 -2.91
N LYS A 15 -3.27 -11.82 -3.67
CA LYS A 15 -3.87 -13.10 -3.27
C LYS A 15 -2.86 -14.25 -3.18
N PHE A 16 -1.94 -14.32 -4.13
CA PHE A 16 -0.99 -15.43 -4.22
C PHE A 16 0.38 -15.11 -3.64
N PHE A 17 0.60 -13.87 -3.22
CA PHE A 17 1.87 -13.33 -2.74
C PHE A 17 2.64 -14.33 -1.87
N VAL A 18 2.02 -14.80 -0.77
CA VAL A 18 2.64 -15.68 0.25
C VAL A 18 3.21 -17.00 -0.30
N HIS A 19 2.79 -17.43 -1.48
CA HIS A 19 3.24 -18.69 -2.08
C HIS A 19 4.54 -18.56 -2.88
N PHE A 20 5.03 -17.33 -3.13
CA PHE A 20 6.16 -17.08 -4.02
C PHE A 20 7.26 -16.24 -3.34
N PRO A 21 7.98 -16.81 -2.35
CA PRO A 21 8.94 -16.06 -1.57
C PRO A 21 10.09 -15.43 -2.34
N ASP A 22 10.55 -16.10 -3.39
CA ASP A 22 11.62 -15.59 -4.23
C ASP A 22 11.19 -14.38 -5.09
N HIS A 23 9.91 -14.02 -5.07
CA HIS A 23 9.33 -12.97 -5.90
C HIS A 23 8.71 -11.83 -5.08
N TYR A 24 8.90 -11.78 -3.76
CA TYR A 24 8.26 -10.77 -2.92
C TYR A 24 8.59 -9.34 -3.34
N GLU A 25 9.86 -9.04 -3.61
CA GLU A 25 10.27 -7.71 -4.03
C GLU A 25 9.61 -7.33 -5.36
N SER A 26 9.78 -8.16 -6.39
CA SER A 26 9.17 -7.91 -7.71
C SER A 26 7.64 -7.80 -7.66
N ALA A 27 6.98 -8.58 -6.81
CA ALA A 27 5.54 -8.52 -6.61
C ALA A 27 5.10 -7.22 -5.94
N ILE A 28 5.83 -6.77 -4.92
CA ILE A 28 5.56 -5.48 -4.27
C ILE A 28 5.79 -4.35 -5.28
N ASP A 29 6.93 -4.35 -5.97
CA ASP A 29 7.27 -3.29 -6.93
C ASP A 29 6.22 -3.20 -8.04
N SER A 30 5.76 -4.35 -8.55
CA SER A 30 4.67 -4.40 -9.55
C SER A 30 3.35 -3.83 -9.03
N LEU A 31 3.05 -3.98 -7.73
CA LEU A 31 1.86 -3.39 -7.11
C LEU A 31 2.02 -1.88 -6.90
N LEU A 32 3.24 -1.43 -6.58
CA LEU A 32 3.56 0.00 -6.46
C LEU A 32 3.47 0.71 -7.81
N ASP A 33 3.98 0.10 -8.88
CA ASP A 33 3.81 0.60 -10.25
C ASP A 33 2.32 0.81 -10.61
N LEU A 34 1.43 -0.06 -10.14
CA LEU A 34 -0.02 0.08 -10.34
C LEU A 34 -0.65 1.18 -9.45
N CYS A 35 -0.03 1.51 -8.32
CA CYS A 35 -0.42 2.66 -7.51
C CYS A 35 -0.06 3.99 -8.19
N GLU A 36 0.82 3.98 -9.20
CA GLU A 36 1.23 5.16 -9.98
C GLU A 36 0.57 5.23 -11.38
N ASP A 37 -0.40 4.36 -11.65
CA ASP A 37 -1.05 4.28 -12.97
C ASP A 37 -1.79 5.58 -13.36
N ASP A 38 -1.79 5.92 -14.65
CA ASP A 38 -2.52 7.08 -15.16
C ASP A 38 -4.04 6.98 -14.90
N ASP A 39 -4.60 5.77 -14.87
CA ASP A 39 -6.01 5.57 -14.57
C ASP A 39 -6.29 5.59 -13.05
N PRO A 40 -7.06 6.57 -12.55
CA PRO A 40 -7.35 6.65 -11.12
C PRO A 40 -8.11 5.43 -10.59
N ASN A 41 -8.89 4.72 -11.41
CA ASN A 41 -9.56 3.50 -10.95
C ASN A 41 -8.57 2.35 -10.74
N ILE A 42 -7.47 2.29 -11.49
CA ILE A 42 -6.42 1.28 -11.32
C ILE A 42 -5.65 1.59 -10.04
N ARG A 43 -5.22 2.85 -9.84
CA ARG A 43 -4.55 3.26 -8.60
C ARG A 43 -5.38 2.93 -7.36
N ARG A 44 -6.64 3.38 -7.34
CA ARG A 44 -7.59 3.10 -6.25
C ARG A 44 -7.74 1.60 -5.97
N HIS A 45 -7.69 0.77 -7.00
CA HIS A 45 -7.74 -0.67 -6.85
C HIS A 45 -6.44 -1.23 -6.25
N ALA A 46 -5.28 -0.82 -6.77
CA ALA A 46 -3.98 -1.26 -6.28
C ALA A 46 -3.75 -0.88 -4.81
N ILE A 47 -4.08 0.36 -4.43
CA ILE A 47 -3.97 0.86 -3.05
C ILE A 47 -4.81 -0.01 -2.09
N LYS A 48 -6.01 -0.39 -2.51
CA LYS A 48 -6.89 -1.26 -1.71
C LYS A 48 -6.30 -2.66 -1.51
N GLU A 49 -5.48 -3.13 -2.44
CA GLU A 49 -4.86 -4.45 -2.39
C GLU A 49 -3.57 -4.48 -1.56
N LEU A 50 -2.87 -3.35 -1.39
CA LEU A 50 -1.61 -3.26 -0.63
C LEU A 50 -1.66 -3.91 0.78
N PRO A 51 -2.70 -3.70 1.62
CA PRO A 51 -2.76 -4.34 2.93
C PRO A 51 -2.77 -5.87 2.85
N ASN A 52 -3.33 -6.46 1.79
CA ASN A 52 -3.47 -7.91 1.67
C ASN A 52 -2.11 -8.63 1.64
N ILE A 53 -1.05 -7.96 1.18
CA ILE A 53 0.34 -8.44 1.24
C ILE A 53 0.73 -8.78 2.69
N CYS A 54 0.26 -7.98 3.64
CA CYS A 54 0.65 -8.05 5.05
C CYS A 54 -0.19 -9.02 5.89
N ARG A 55 -1.29 -9.55 5.34
CA ARG A 55 -2.26 -10.38 6.09
C ARG A 55 -1.59 -11.56 6.79
N ASP A 56 -0.77 -12.30 6.06
CA ASP A 56 -0.04 -13.47 6.57
C ASP A 56 1.45 -13.18 6.79
N ARG A 57 1.91 -11.97 6.47
CA ARG A 57 3.34 -11.59 6.36
C ARG A 57 3.61 -10.23 6.95
N LYS A 58 3.71 -10.22 8.28
CA LYS A 58 3.81 -8.99 9.09
C LYS A 58 5.13 -8.25 8.87
N GLU A 59 6.17 -8.92 8.37
CA GLU A 59 7.44 -8.28 8.05
C GLU A 59 7.34 -7.16 6.99
N PHE A 60 6.27 -7.15 6.19
CA PHE A 60 6.03 -6.10 5.20
C PHE A 60 5.20 -4.92 5.74
N VAL A 61 4.64 -5.01 6.95
CA VAL A 61 3.73 -3.98 7.48
C VAL A 61 4.39 -2.62 7.51
N THR A 62 5.65 -2.52 7.96
CA THR A 62 6.36 -1.23 8.01
C THR A 62 6.54 -0.64 6.62
N LYS A 63 7.04 -1.42 5.64
CA LYS A 63 7.23 -0.97 4.25
C LYS A 63 5.91 -0.50 3.62
N ILE A 64 4.83 -1.27 3.77
CA ILE A 64 3.54 -0.93 3.17
C ILE A 64 2.87 0.25 3.89
N ALA A 65 3.05 0.39 5.21
CA ALA A 65 2.56 1.54 5.96
C ALA A 65 3.28 2.84 5.53
N ASP A 66 4.60 2.80 5.31
CA ASP A 66 5.37 3.94 4.79
C ASP A 66 4.88 4.38 3.41
N VAL A 67 4.65 3.43 2.50
CA VAL A 67 4.07 3.73 1.17
C VAL A 67 2.68 4.37 1.31
N LEU A 68 1.80 3.80 2.12
CA LEU A 68 0.45 4.34 2.31
C LEU A 68 0.47 5.73 2.98
N ALA A 69 1.45 6.00 3.85
CA ALA A 69 1.63 7.32 4.44
C ALA A 69 1.97 8.37 3.37
N GLN A 70 2.86 8.06 2.43
CA GLN A 70 3.16 8.94 1.30
C GLN A 70 1.92 9.20 0.43
N LEU A 71 1.06 8.20 0.25
CA LEU A 71 -0.18 8.34 -0.52
C LEU A 71 -1.25 9.21 0.19
N LEU A 72 -1.06 9.61 1.45
CA LEU A 72 -1.93 10.61 2.11
C LEU A 72 -1.79 12.02 1.51
N LEU A 73 -0.81 12.22 0.62
CA LEU A 73 -0.65 13.45 -0.16
C LEU A 73 -1.60 13.55 -1.37
N SER A 74 -2.32 12.46 -1.71
CA SER A 74 -3.23 12.46 -2.85
C SER A 74 -4.29 13.56 -2.75
N GLU A 75 -4.54 14.27 -3.85
CA GLU A 75 -5.60 15.28 -3.94
C GLU A 75 -6.97 14.66 -4.28
N ASP A 76 -7.01 13.38 -4.67
CA ASP A 76 -8.25 12.66 -4.94
C ASP A 76 -8.86 12.17 -3.63
N GLN A 77 -9.99 12.78 -3.24
CA GLN A 77 -10.69 12.44 -2.00
C GLN A 77 -11.13 10.97 -1.92
N ILE A 78 -11.44 10.33 -3.05
CA ILE A 78 -11.80 8.90 -3.08
C ILE A 78 -10.55 8.06 -2.78
N GLU A 79 -9.42 8.41 -3.40
CA GLU A 79 -8.14 7.75 -3.16
C GLU A 79 -7.70 7.90 -1.70
N LEU A 80 -7.76 9.12 -1.15
CA LEU A 80 -7.50 9.39 0.27
C LEU A 80 -8.34 8.53 1.22
N ASN A 81 -9.64 8.37 0.93
CA ASN A 81 -10.50 7.52 1.75
C ASN A 81 -10.07 6.05 1.72
N ILE A 82 -9.59 5.58 0.56
CA ILE A 82 -9.08 4.21 0.40
C ILE A 82 -7.76 4.04 1.14
N VAL A 83 -6.84 5.01 1.04
CA VAL A 83 -5.57 5.03 1.78
C VAL A 83 -5.81 4.95 3.30
N ASN A 84 -6.72 5.78 3.82
CA ASN A 84 -7.08 5.75 5.24
C ASN A 84 -7.63 4.37 5.67
N GLN A 85 -8.51 3.77 4.86
CA GLN A 85 -9.04 2.44 5.14
C GLN A 85 -7.96 1.34 5.07
N ALA A 86 -6.99 1.49 4.18
CA ALA A 86 -5.84 0.60 4.05
C ALA A 86 -4.91 0.69 5.27
N LEU A 87 -4.61 1.90 5.75
CA LEU A 87 -3.84 2.14 6.98
C LEU A 87 -4.52 1.52 8.21
N ILE A 88 -5.83 1.71 8.37
CA ILE A 88 -6.62 1.07 9.44
C ILE A 88 -6.51 -0.46 9.35
N THR A 89 -6.52 -1.02 8.14
CA THR A 89 -6.39 -2.46 7.93
C THR A 89 -5.01 -2.96 8.39
N LEU A 90 -3.93 -2.26 8.05
CA LEU A 90 -2.57 -2.60 8.50
C LEU A 90 -2.42 -2.51 10.02
N ALA A 91 -2.97 -1.46 10.64
CA ALA A 91 -2.97 -1.30 12.08
C ALA A 91 -3.62 -2.50 12.81
N ASN A 92 -4.67 -3.08 12.21
CA ASN A 92 -5.32 -4.29 12.72
C ASN A 92 -4.50 -5.59 12.49
N TYR A 93 -3.59 -5.62 11.51
CA TYR A 93 -2.71 -6.78 11.29
C TYR A 93 -1.51 -6.78 12.24
N ASP A 94 -0.87 -5.62 12.41
CA ASP A 94 0.23 -5.45 13.36
C ASP A 94 0.40 -3.99 13.77
N ILE A 95 -0.22 -3.62 14.90
CA ILE A 95 -0.17 -2.27 15.43
C ILE A 95 1.26 -1.80 15.76
N LYS A 96 2.17 -2.70 16.14
CA LYS A 96 3.54 -2.30 16.54
C LYS A 96 4.34 -1.86 15.34
N SER A 97 4.37 -2.69 14.31
CA SER A 97 5.09 -2.42 13.06
C SER A 97 4.46 -1.24 12.30
N PHE A 98 3.13 -1.08 12.39
CA PHE A 98 2.41 0.08 11.87
C PHE A 98 2.82 1.38 12.57
N LEU A 99 2.75 1.44 13.91
CA LEU A 99 3.14 2.64 14.64
C LEU A 99 4.62 2.99 14.44
N LEU A 100 5.49 1.98 14.34
CA LEU A 100 6.90 2.20 14.01
C LEU A 100 7.08 2.95 12.68
N ALA A 101 6.33 2.57 11.64
CA ALA A 101 6.37 3.25 10.35
C ALA A 101 5.86 4.70 10.47
N LEU A 102 4.68 4.91 11.08
CA LEU A 102 4.11 6.26 11.21
C LEU A 102 5.00 7.20 12.02
N PHE A 103 5.56 6.73 13.14
CA PHE A 103 6.51 7.54 13.89
C PHE A 103 7.81 7.79 13.11
N GLY A 104 8.24 6.85 12.27
CA GLY A 104 9.34 7.08 11.32
C GLY A 104 9.04 8.24 10.37
N GLN A 105 7.84 8.28 9.78
CA GLN A 105 7.40 9.40 8.93
C GLN A 105 7.34 10.72 9.71
N ILE A 106 6.88 10.70 10.96
CA ILE A 106 6.80 11.91 11.79
C ILE A 106 8.20 12.45 12.13
N LEU A 107 9.14 11.57 12.45
CA LEU A 107 10.48 11.96 12.90
C LEU A 107 11.39 12.33 11.73
N ASP A 108 11.38 11.51 10.68
CA ASP A 108 12.39 11.51 9.61
C ASP A 108 11.79 11.69 8.20
N GLY A 109 10.46 11.69 8.06
CA GLY A 109 9.77 11.84 6.77
C GLY A 109 9.77 13.27 6.25
N GLU A 110 9.27 13.44 5.03
CA GLU A 110 9.13 14.74 4.37
C GLU A 110 8.08 15.61 5.07
N ASP A 111 8.28 16.94 5.09
CA ASP A 111 7.41 17.88 5.81
C ASP A 111 5.94 17.74 5.40
N GLU A 112 5.68 17.58 4.10
CA GLU A 112 4.32 17.44 3.57
C GLU A 112 3.64 16.15 4.05
N THR A 113 4.37 15.03 4.04
CA THR A 113 3.85 13.74 4.52
C THR A 113 3.64 13.77 6.03
N ARG A 114 4.59 14.37 6.77
CA ARG A 114 4.53 14.51 8.23
C ARG A 114 3.26 15.21 8.69
N ASP A 115 2.81 16.25 7.99
CA ASP A 115 1.61 16.99 8.35
C ASP A 115 0.30 16.20 8.09
N ARG A 116 0.38 15.09 7.34
CA ARG A 116 -0.77 14.25 6.99
C ARG A 116 -0.92 13.00 7.84
N VAL A 117 0.17 12.51 8.43
CA VAL A 117 0.25 11.27 9.23
C VAL A 117 -0.17 11.51 10.67
#